data_AF-A0A959X5P5-F1
#
_entry.id   AF-A0A959X5P5-F1
#
_cell.length_a   1.000
_cell.length_b   1.000
_cell.length_c   1.000
_cell.angle_alpha   90.00
_cell.angle_beta   90.00
_cell.angle_gamma   90.00
#
_symmetry.space_group_name_H-M   'P 1'
#
loop_
_entity.id
_entity.type
_entity.pdbx_description
1 polymer ?
#
loop_
_entity_poly.entity_id
_entity_poly.type
_entity_poly.pdbx_seq_one_letter_code
_entity_poly.pdbx_strand_id
1 'polypeptide(L)'
;MLARPSEAPRRAEVPPPVFVALVTGAASGNVVEPGSTDTPMLHSLWPDEETGLAGTLRGNPDAYRVGIPLGRLADPGDVAEVVAFLLSDAARHVTLQQLYVDGGASL
;
A
#
# COMPACT_ATOMS: atom_id res chain seq x y z
N MET A 1 20.70 12.37 34.57
CA MET A 1 20.46 12.29 33.11
C MET A 1 19.76 10.96 32.85
N LEU A 2 18.44 10.96 32.84
CA LEU A 2 17.61 9.74 32.73
C LEU A 2 17.35 9.44 31.25
N ALA A 3 17.75 8.27 30.77
CA ALA A 3 17.44 7.79 29.42
C ALA A 3 15.92 7.57 29.28
N ARG A 4 15.32 8.06 28.20
CA ARG A 4 13.89 7.83 27.92
C ARG A 4 13.69 6.38 27.44
N PRO A 5 12.56 5.72 27.77
CA PRO A 5 12.30 4.35 27.34
C PRO A 5 12.11 4.30 25.82
N SER A 6 12.66 3.27 25.17
CA SER A 6 12.40 2.97 23.75
C SER A 6 10.94 2.55 23.58
N GLU A 7 10.12 3.37 22.93
CA GLU A 7 8.77 2.98 22.51
C GLU A 7 8.89 1.88 21.45
N ALA A 8 8.39 0.69 21.77
CA ALA A 8 8.17 -0.35 20.77
C ALA A 8 7.18 0.16 19.71
N PRO A 9 7.32 -0.23 18.43
CA PRO A 9 6.42 0.22 17.39
C PRO A 9 4.98 -0.19 17.73
N ARG A 10 4.10 0.82 17.86
CA ARG A 10 2.67 0.60 18.09
C ARG A 10 2.11 -0.11 16.86
N ARG A 11 1.47 -1.27 17.06
CA ARG A 11 0.81 -2.02 15.99
C ARG A 11 -0.23 -1.11 15.34
N ALA A 12 -0.06 -0.85 14.04
CA ALA A 12 -1.04 -0.14 13.25
C ALA A 12 -2.33 -0.96 13.20
N GLU A 13 -3.43 -0.33 13.58
CA GLU A 13 -4.78 -0.86 13.38
C GLU A 13 -5.16 -0.59 11.92
N VAL A 14 -5.50 -1.65 11.18
CA VAL A 14 -5.78 -1.59 9.73
C VAL A 14 -7.31 -1.63 9.52
N PRO A 15 -7.95 -0.54 9.06
CA PRO A 15 -9.37 -0.55 8.70
C PRO A 15 -9.60 -1.20 7.31
N PRO A 16 -10.78 -1.79 7.04
CA PRO A 16 -11.09 -2.41 5.75
C PRO A 16 -11.52 -1.36 4.69
N PRO A 17 -11.38 -1.61 3.38
CA PRO A 17 -10.45 -2.46 2.65
C PRO A 17 -9.46 -1.55 1.89
N VAL A 18 -8.50 -0.94 2.58
CA VAL A 18 -7.34 -0.29 1.96
C VAL A 18 -6.18 -0.54 2.92
N PHE A 19 -5.14 -1.25 2.49
CA PHE A 19 -3.95 -1.44 3.33
C PHE A 19 -3.16 -0.13 3.38
N VAL A 20 -3.64 0.89 4.09
CA VAL A 20 -2.87 2.11 4.28
C VAL A 20 -1.78 1.83 5.31
N ALA A 21 -0.52 1.86 4.90
CA ALA A 21 0.61 1.72 5.81
C ALA A 21 1.14 3.12 6.17
N LEU A 22 0.94 3.54 7.42
CA LEU A 22 1.65 4.67 7.99
C LEU A 22 3.08 4.24 8.32
N VAL A 23 4.06 4.87 7.68
CA VAL A 23 5.48 4.58 7.86
C VAL A 23 6.11 5.73 8.63
N THR A 24 6.47 5.47 9.90
CA THR A 24 7.12 6.47 10.76
C THR A 24 8.57 6.09 11.05
N GLY A 25 9.50 6.99 10.72
CA GLY A 25 10.88 6.98 11.21
C GLY A 25 11.09 7.96 12.37
N ALA A 26 12.33 8.10 12.86
CA ALA A 26 12.66 8.94 14.02
C ALA A 26 12.33 10.45 13.83
N ALA A 27 12.15 10.92 12.59
CA ALA A 27 11.77 12.30 12.27
C ALA A 27 10.90 12.46 11.01
N SER A 28 10.49 11.36 10.36
CA SER A 28 9.69 11.38 9.13
C SER A 28 8.42 10.57 9.28
N GLY A 29 7.31 11.10 8.79
CA GLY A 29 6.05 10.37 8.64
C GLY A 29 5.69 10.35 7.16
N ASN A 30 5.56 9.17 6.57
CA ASN A 30 5.11 8.98 5.20
C ASN A 30 3.89 8.05 5.20
N VAL A 31 3.04 8.18 4.19
CA VAL A 31 1.88 7.32 3.99
C VAL A 31 2.09 6.53 2.72
N VAL A 32 1.91 5.22 2.80
CA VAL A 32 1.91 4.32 1.64
C VAL A 32 0.48 3.85 1.39
N GLU A 33 0.02 4.03 0.16
CA GLU A 33 -1.32 3.71 -0.33
C GLU A 33 -1.22 2.66 -1.44
N PRO A 34 -1.31 1.37 -1.09
CA PRO A 34 -1.31 0.31 -2.07
C PRO A 34 -2.63 0.24 -2.83
N GLY A 35 -2.51 -0.18 -4.08
CA GLY A 35 -3.65 -0.59 -4.90
C GLY A 35 -4.05 -2.03 -4.66
N SER A 36 -4.71 -2.61 -5.66
CA SER A 36 -5.09 -4.02 -5.67
C SER A 36 -3.85 -4.91 -5.54
N THR A 37 -3.71 -5.50 -4.35
CA THR A 37 -2.57 -6.34 -3.96
C THR A 37 -3.06 -7.78 -3.78
N ASP A 38 -2.30 -8.73 -4.33
CA ASP A 38 -2.53 -10.17 -4.22
C ASP A 38 -2.47 -10.60 -2.75
N THR A 39 -3.65 -10.67 -2.15
CA THR A 39 -3.84 -10.98 -0.74
C THR A 39 -5.13 -11.78 -0.59
N PRO A 40 -5.22 -12.73 0.37
CA PRO A 40 -6.45 -13.49 0.59
C PRO A 40 -7.70 -12.60 0.78
N MET A 41 -7.52 -11.40 1.34
CA MET A 41 -8.58 -10.41 1.47
C MET A 41 -9.12 -9.96 0.12
N LEU A 42 -8.26 -9.59 -0.83
CA LEU A 42 -8.69 -9.16 -2.17
C LEU A 42 -9.47 -10.27 -2.88
N HIS A 43 -8.95 -11.51 -2.86
CA HIS A 43 -9.62 -12.67 -3.44
C HIS A 43 -11.01 -12.91 -2.83
N SER A 44 -11.16 -12.71 -1.52
CA SER A 44 -12.45 -12.88 -0.83
C SER A 44 -13.53 -11.84 -1.21
N LEU A 45 -13.14 -10.73 -1.85
CA LEU A 45 -14.06 -9.69 -2.30
C LEU A 45 -14.62 -9.97 -3.70
N TRP A 46 -14.05 -10.92 -4.43
CA TRP A 46 -14.52 -11.26 -5.77
C TRP A 46 -15.64 -12.31 -5.73
N PRO A 47 -16.65 -12.18 -6.62
CA PRO A 47 -17.70 -13.20 -6.74
C PRO A 47 -17.15 -14.53 -7.27
N ASP A 48 -16.19 -14.46 -8.20
CA ASP A 48 -15.37 -15.55 -8.68
C ASP A 48 -14.00 -15.02 -9.12
N GLU A 49 -13.02 -15.92 -9.18
CA GLU A 49 -11.62 -15.58 -9.40
C GLU A 49 -11.37 -14.98 -10.80
N GLU A 50 -11.98 -15.57 -11.84
CA GLU A 50 -11.71 -15.19 -13.22
C GLU A 50 -12.28 -13.80 -13.54
N THR A 51 -13.56 -13.58 -13.22
CA THR A 51 -14.18 -12.27 -13.46
C THR A 51 -13.64 -11.20 -12.53
N GLY A 52 -13.32 -11.55 -11.28
CA GLY A 52 -12.72 -10.67 -10.29
C GLY A 52 -11.38 -10.12 -10.76
N LEU A 53 -10.46 -11.01 -11.12
CA LEU A 53 -9.14 -10.63 -11.63
C LEU A 53 -9.27 -9.81 -12.92
N ALA A 54 -10.03 -10.29 -13.91
CA ALA A 54 -10.17 -9.60 -15.18
C ALA A 54 -10.77 -8.19 -15.01
N GLY A 55 -11.77 -8.04 -14.14
CA GLY A 55 -12.40 -6.76 -13.82
C GLY A 55 -11.46 -5.81 -13.07
N THR A 56 -10.68 -6.31 -12.10
CA THR A 56 -9.68 -5.52 -11.39
C THR A 56 -8.59 -5.00 -12.33
N LEU A 57 -8.08 -5.85 -13.24
CA LEU A 57 -7.04 -5.45 -14.18
C LEU A 57 -7.53 -4.49 -15.25
N ARG A 58 -8.69 -4.75 -15.85
CA ARG A 58 -9.22 -3.93 -16.96
C ARG A 58 -9.94 -2.67 -16.49
N GLY A 59 -10.39 -2.64 -15.25
CA GLY A 59 -11.24 -1.58 -14.74
C GLY A 59 -12.68 -1.67 -15.26
N ASN A 60 -13.44 -0.63 -14.98
CA ASN A 60 -14.81 -0.46 -15.41
C ASN A 60 -15.05 1.04 -15.70
N PRO A 61 -15.06 1.44 -16.98
CA PRO A 61 -15.31 2.83 -17.37
C PRO A 61 -16.64 3.40 -16.88
N ASP A 62 -17.71 2.58 -16.87
CA ASP A 62 -19.04 2.99 -16.40
C ASP A 62 -19.05 3.27 -14.88
N ALA A 63 -18.12 2.68 -14.14
CA ALA A 63 -17.90 2.91 -12.73
C ALA A 63 -16.70 3.82 -12.43
N TYR A 64 -16.13 4.49 -13.44
CA TYR A 64 -14.95 5.35 -13.34
C TYR A 64 -13.73 4.66 -12.70
N ARG A 65 -13.57 3.35 -12.93
CA ARG A 65 -12.41 2.58 -12.47
C ARG A 65 -11.48 2.34 -13.66
N VAL A 66 -10.25 2.84 -13.59
CA VAL A 66 -9.25 2.76 -14.67
C VAL A 66 -8.75 1.32 -14.89
N GLY A 67 -8.72 0.52 -13.83
CA GLY A 67 -7.99 -0.76 -13.83
C GLY A 67 -6.54 -0.56 -13.42
N ILE A 68 -5.67 -1.53 -13.72
CA ILE A 68 -4.24 -1.45 -13.39
C ILE A 68 -3.45 -1.31 -14.69
N PRO A 69 -2.90 -0.12 -15.00
CA PRO A 69 -2.09 0.10 -16.20
C PRO A 69 -0.89 -0.86 -16.36
N LEU A 70 -0.25 -1.26 -15.25
CA LEU A 70 0.82 -2.27 -15.29
C LEU A 70 0.33 -3.69 -15.61
N GLY A 71 -0.98 -3.93 -15.68
CA GLY A 71 -1.57 -5.19 -16.13
C GLY A 71 -1.44 -6.36 -15.15
N ARG A 72 -1.03 -6.11 -13.90
CA ARG A 72 -0.90 -7.12 -12.84
C ARG A 72 -1.32 -6.55 -11.48
N LEU A 73 -1.74 -7.44 -10.58
CA LEU A 73 -1.85 -7.10 -9.16
C LEU A 73 -0.44 -6.80 -8.61
N ALA A 74 -0.39 -5.95 -7.58
CA ALA A 74 0.82 -5.83 -6.77
C ALA A 74 1.01 -7.13 -5.95
N ASP A 75 2.25 -7.58 -5.80
CA ASP A 75 2.59 -8.57 -4.78
C ASP A 75 2.76 -7.84 -3.43
N PRO A 76 2.46 -8.45 -2.27
CA PRO A 76 2.74 -7.83 -0.97
C PRO A 76 4.20 -7.36 -0.81
N GLY A 77 5.15 -8.04 -1.45
CA GLY A 77 6.54 -7.66 -1.54
C GLY A 77 6.78 -6.32 -2.25
N ASP A 78 6.01 -5.99 -3.29
CA ASP A 78 6.12 -4.69 -3.98
C ASP A 78 5.86 -3.53 -3.00
N VAL A 79 4.86 -3.68 -2.11
CA VAL A 79 4.52 -2.71 -1.07
C VAL A 79 5.58 -2.70 0.03
N ALA A 80 6.02 -3.89 0.47
CA ALA A 80 7.00 -4.03 1.54
C ALA A 80 8.35 -3.39 1.19
N GLU A 81 8.81 -3.52 -0.06
CA GLU A 81 10.07 -2.91 -0.52
C GLU A 81 10.00 -1.37 -0.50
N VAL A 82 8.86 -0.77 -0.85
CA VAL A 82 8.66 0.69 -0.74
C VAL A 82 8.70 1.12 0.72
N VAL A 83 8.04 0.39 1.62
CA VAL A 83 8.08 0.66 3.07
C VAL A 83 9.51 0.53 3.60
N ALA A 84 10.25 -0.51 3.19
CA ALA A 84 11.63 -0.73 3.59
C ALA A 84 12.55 0.41 3.12
N PHE A 85 12.37 0.89 1.89
CA PHE A 85 13.06 2.07 1.37
C PHE A 85 12.78 3.31 2.23
N LEU A 86 11.50 3.60 2.53
CA LEU A 86 11.10 4.77 3.32
C LEU A 86 11.62 4.74 4.77
N LEU A 87 11.89 3.55 5.30
CA LEU A 87 12.51 3.36 6.62
C LEU A 87 14.05 3.38 6.59
N SER A 88 14.66 3.41 5.41
CA SER A 88 16.11 3.37 5.25
C SER A 88 16.77 4.76 5.28
N ASP A 89 18.09 4.78 5.47
CA ASP A 89 18.91 6.02 5.38
C ASP A 89 18.88 6.67 3.98
N ALA A 90 18.52 5.90 2.94
CA ALA A 90 18.35 6.43 1.60
C ALA A 90 17.19 7.43 1.50
N ALA A 91 16.16 7.26 2.35
CA ALA A 91 14.99 8.13 2.42
C ALA A 91 15.11 9.25 3.47
N ARG A 92 16.31 9.55 3.99
CA ARG A 92 16.52 10.55 5.07
C ARG A 92 16.03 11.98 4.79
N HIS A 93 15.69 12.29 3.54
CA HIS A 93 15.13 13.58 3.13
C HIS A 93 13.74 13.47 2.48
N VAL A 94 13.07 12.33 2.66
CA VAL A 94 11.71 12.07 2.19
C VAL A 94 10.79 12.01 3.40
N THR A 95 9.92 13.01 3.55
CA THR A 95 8.97 13.10 4.67
C THR A 95 7.68 13.75 4.23
N LEU A 96 6.58 13.42 4.92
CA LEU A 96 5.22 13.94 4.68
C LEU A 96 4.71 13.69 3.26
N GLN A 97 5.17 12.60 2.65
CA GLN A 97 4.72 12.20 1.32
C GLN A 97 3.62 11.13 1.42
N GLN A 98 2.70 11.18 0.46
CA GLN A 98 1.77 10.08 0.15
C GLN A 98 2.28 9.38 -1.10
N LEU A 99 2.51 8.07 -1.02
CA LEU A 99 3.01 7.27 -2.13
C LEU A 99 2.00 6.19 -2.50
N TYR A 100 1.54 6.23 -3.74
CA TYR A 100 0.74 5.17 -4.35
C TYR A 100 1.62 4.01 -4.79
N VAL A 101 1.27 2.79 -4.38
CA VAL A 101 1.91 1.54 -4.82
C VAL A 101 0.84 0.65 -5.45
N ASP A 102 0.40 1.03 -6.64
CA ASP A 102 -0.86 0.54 -7.21
C ASP A 102 -0.80 0.23 -8.72
N GLY A 103 0.39 0.30 -9.31
CA GLY A 103 0.57 0.08 -10.75
C GLY A 103 -0.09 1.13 -11.63
N GLY A 104 -0.33 2.33 -11.11
CA GLY A 104 -0.90 3.47 -11.84
C GLY A 104 -2.44 3.51 -11.80
N ALA A 105 -3.08 2.79 -10.89
CA ALA A 105 -4.54 2.75 -10.81
C ALA A 105 -5.17 4.06 -10.29
N SER A 106 -4.42 4.88 -9.55
CA SER A 106 -4.93 6.09 -8.89
C SER A 106 -4.72 7.40 -9.65
N LEU A 107 -3.93 7.41 -10.74
CA LEU A 107 -3.55 8.61 -11.50
C LEU A 107 -3.94 8.49 -12.97
#